data_AF-A0A1G8NDL5-F1
#
_entry.id   AF-A0A1G8NDL5-F1
#
_cell.length_a   1.000
_cell.length_b   1.000
_cell.length_c   1.000
_cell.angle_alpha   90.00
_cell.angle_beta   90.00
_cell.angle_gamma   90.00
#
_symmetry.space_group_name_H-M   'P 1'
#
loop_
_entity.id
_entity.type
_entity.pdbx_description
1 polymer ?
#
loop_
_entity_poly.entity_id
_entity_poly.type
_entity_poly.pdbx_seq_one_letter_code
_entity_poly.pdbx_strand_id
1 'polypeptide(L)'
;MTGTAFAEVTDNADHDRFEWWRGGELVGILGYFENEDIESEEGVVPDWDRVTVSFLHTIVADEYCGLGFEPVLVAAALERARSYRWLVRPVCTHVRRYLAEHAEFGDVSTAA
;
A
#
# COMPACT_ATOMS: atom_id res chain seq x y z
N MET A 1 24.83 2.24 -20.93
CA MET A 1 24.34 1.01 -20.28
C MET A 1 23.02 1.35 -19.63
N THR A 2 21.92 0.99 -20.29
CA THR A 2 20.55 1.34 -19.88
C THR A 2 20.14 0.45 -18.72
N GLY A 3 20.41 0.91 -17.50
CA GLY A 3 19.90 0.26 -16.29
C GLY A 3 18.47 0.72 -16.07
N THR A 4 17.51 -0.18 -16.28
CA THR A 4 16.14 -0.04 -15.79
C THR A 4 16.22 0.40 -14.34
N ALA A 5 15.90 1.66 -14.05
CA ALA A 5 15.87 2.17 -12.69
C ALA A 5 14.81 1.36 -11.93
N PHE A 6 15.28 0.39 -11.15
CA PHE A 6 14.42 -0.44 -10.32
C PHE A 6 13.65 0.49 -9.39
N ALA A 7 12.33 0.40 -9.44
CA ALA A 7 11.45 1.00 -8.47
C ALA A 7 11.72 0.29 -7.14
N GLU A 8 12.36 0.98 -6.19
CA GLU A 8 12.62 0.44 -4.86
C GLU A 8 11.56 0.98 -3.91
N VAL A 9 10.61 0.14 -3.51
CA VAL A 9 9.64 0.49 -2.49
C VAL A 9 10.13 -0.04 -1.15
N THR A 10 10.40 0.89 -0.25
CA THR A 10 10.91 0.64 1.11
C THR A 10 9.85 1.00 2.13
N ASP A 11 9.76 0.20 3.19
CA ASP A 11 8.92 0.51 4.34
C ASP A 11 9.71 1.40 5.32
N ASN A 12 9.19 2.59 5.58
CA ASN A 12 9.72 3.52 6.58
C ASN A 12 8.78 3.51 7.79
N ALA A 13 8.89 2.45 8.60
CA ALA A 13 8.05 2.22 9.77
C ALA A 13 8.20 3.30 10.85
N ASP A 14 9.35 3.99 10.93
CA ASP A 14 9.52 5.15 11.83
C ASP A 14 8.59 6.32 11.49
N HIS A 15 7.99 6.30 10.30
CA HIS A 15 7.16 7.35 9.74
C HIS A 15 5.80 6.83 9.22
N ASP A 16 5.46 5.58 9.49
CA ASP A 16 4.21 4.94 9.05
C ASP A 16 3.94 5.13 7.55
N ARG A 17 4.97 4.97 6.71
CA ARG A 17 4.82 5.18 5.26
C ARG A 17 5.72 4.27 4.43
N PHE A 18 5.19 3.84 3.29
CA PHE A 18 6.00 3.30 2.22
C PHE A 18 6.57 4.44 1.38
N GLU A 19 7.82 4.32 1.02
CA GLU A 19 8.53 5.28 0.19
C GLU A 19 8.96 4.59 -1.10
N TRP A 20 8.64 5.21 -2.23
CA TRP A 20 9.07 4.74 -3.53
C TRP A 20 10.25 5.57 -4.01
N TRP A 21 11.40 4.92 -4.13
CA TRP A 21 12.64 5.49 -4.59
C TRP A 21 12.96 5.05 -6.02
N ARG A 22 13.48 5.98 -6.82
CA ARG A 22 13.98 5.70 -8.17
C ARG A 22 15.26 6.47 -8.40
N GLY A 23 16.38 5.77 -8.60
CA GLY A 23 17.66 6.41 -8.88
C GLY A 23 18.14 7.38 -7.78
N GLY A 24 17.69 7.20 -6.54
CA GLY A 24 18.00 8.07 -5.40
C GLY A 24 17.02 9.24 -5.19
N GLU A 25 15.97 9.33 -6.00
CA GLU A 25 14.91 10.34 -5.86
C GLU A 25 13.65 9.71 -5.26
N LEU A 26 13.02 10.41 -4.30
CA LEU A 26 11.75 10.00 -3.71
C LEU A 26 10.62 10.37 -4.67
N VAL A 27 10.07 9.35 -5.33
CA VAL A 27 9.03 9.50 -6.36
C VAL A 27 7.64 9.56 -5.75
N GLY A 28 7.40 8.83 -4.66
CA GLY A 28 6.10 8.81 -4.03
C GLY A 28 6.13 8.21 -2.65
N ILE A 29 5.08 8.50 -1.89
CA ILE A 29 4.86 7.96 -0.57
C ILE A 29 3.43 7.44 -0.44
N LEU A 30 3.28 6.38 0.33
CA LEU A 30 1.99 5.86 0.75
C LEU A 30 1.96 5.78 2.26
N GLY A 31 1.22 6.71 2.88
CA GLY A 31 1.01 6.69 4.33
C GLY A 31 0.09 5.55 4.72
N TYR A 32 0.46 4.84 5.78
CA TYR A 32 -0.36 3.85 6.42
C TYR A 32 -0.55 4.20 7.91
N PHE A 33 -1.46 3.49 8.56
CA PHE A 33 -1.66 3.58 9.99
C PHE A 33 -1.97 2.19 10.51
N GLU A 34 -1.15 1.69 11.42
CA GLU A 34 -1.42 0.44 12.10
C GLU A 34 -2.62 0.62 13.01
N ASN A 35 -3.66 -0.18 12.79
CA ASN A 35 -4.82 -0.15 13.65
C ASN A 35 -4.58 -1.15 14.78
N GLU A 36 -4.35 -0.66 15.99
CA GLU A 36 -4.33 -1.49 17.19
C GLU A 36 -5.70 -2.18 17.33
N ASP A 37 -5.71 -3.51 17.14
CA ASP A 37 -6.84 -4.42 17.38
C ASP A 37 -8.22 -3.77 17.21
N ILE A 38 -8.53 -3.24 16.01
CA ILE A 38 -9.90 -2.86 15.72
C ILE A 38 -10.69 -4.17 15.73
N GLU A 39 -11.48 -4.32 16.80
CA GLU A 39 -12.53 -5.32 16.91
C GLU A 39 -13.21 -5.41 15.56
N SER A 40 -13.06 -6.58 14.97
CA SER A 40 -13.40 -6.88 13.59
C SER A 40 -14.76 -6.26 13.26
N GLU A 41 -14.83 -5.44 12.20
CA GLU A 41 -16.12 -4.96 11.70
C GLU A 41 -17.07 -6.17 11.61
N GLU A 42 -18.28 -6.05 12.16
CA GLU A 42 -19.22 -7.17 12.40
C GLU A 42 -19.24 -8.13 11.20
N GLY A 43 -18.67 -9.32 11.38
CA GLY A 43 -18.64 -10.38 10.36
C GLY A 43 -17.26 -10.81 9.85
N VAL A 44 -16.17 -10.12 10.21
CA VAL A 44 -14.81 -10.61 9.95
C VAL A 44 -14.34 -11.43 11.15
N VAL A 45 -14.07 -12.73 10.97
CA VAL A 45 -13.45 -13.53 12.03
C VAL A 45 -12.01 -13.02 12.24
N PRO A 46 -11.60 -12.65 13.46
CA PRO A 46 -10.24 -12.20 13.70
C PRO A 46 -9.27 -13.35 13.40
N ASP A 47 -8.48 -13.19 12.34
CA ASP A 47 -7.26 -13.95 12.16
C ASP A 47 -6.24 -13.34 13.13
N TRP A 48 -6.13 -13.95 14.32
CA TRP A 48 -5.27 -13.48 15.42
C TRP A 48 -3.79 -13.35 15.04
N ASP A 49 -3.40 -13.85 13.86
CA ASP A 49 -2.04 -13.78 13.31
C ASP A 49 -1.85 -12.61 12.31
N ARG A 50 -2.87 -11.76 12.10
CA ARG A 50 -2.84 -10.63 11.17
C ARG A 50 -3.06 -9.28 11.84
N VAL A 51 -2.23 -8.31 11.46
CA VAL A 51 -2.35 -6.91 11.87
C VAL A 51 -3.18 -6.15 10.82
N THR A 52 -4.17 -5.36 11.25
CA THR A 52 -4.96 -4.53 10.33
C THR A 52 -4.30 -3.18 10.14
N VAL A 53 -4.02 -2.79 8.90
CA VAL A 53 -3.31 -1.54 8.57
C VAL A 53 -4.14 -0.71 7.59
N SER A 54 -4.38 0.55 7.92
CA SER A 54 -5.17 1.47 7.10
C SER A 54 -4.26 2.20 6.11
N PHE A 55 -4.48 2.04 4.80
CA PHE A 55 -3.76 2.81 3.77
C PHE A 55 -4.46 4.16 3.57
N LEU A 56 -3.83 5.23 4.02
CA LEU A 56 -4.46 6.54 4.21
C LEU A 56 -4.41 7.41 2.96
N HIS A 57 -3.20 7.71 2.49
CA HIS A 57 -3.02 8.67 1.41
C HIS A 57 -1.78 8.33 0.59
N THR A 58 -1.94 8.38 -0.73
CA THR A 58 -0.87 8.18 -1.71
C THR A 58 -0.51 9.53 -2.31
N ILE A 59 0.75 9.92 -2.23
CA ILE A 59 1.29 11.11 -2.89
C ILE A 59 2.36 10.62 -3.86
N VAL A 60 2.22 10.96 -5.13
CA VAL A 60 3.24 10.70 -6.15
C VAL A 60 3.63 12.05 -6.72
N ALA A 61 4.91 12.23 -7.05
CA ALA A 61 5.37 13.45 -7.69
C ALA A 61 4.65 13.65 -9.03
N ASP A 62 4.24 14.89 -9.30
CA ASP A 62 3.35 15.24 -10.41
C ASP A 62 3.90 14.79 -11.78
N GLU A 63 5.22 14.81 -11.93
CA GLU A 63 5.93 14.33 -13.12
C GLU A 63 5.76 12.82 -13.41
N TYR A 64 5.26 12.06 -12.44
CA TYR A 64 4.95 10.63 -12.56
C TYR A 64 3.46 10.31 -12.47
N CYS A 65 2.61 11.30 -12.15
CA CYS A 65 1.16 11.17 -12.15
C CYS A 65 0.62 10.96 -13.57
N GLY A 66 -0.34 10.05 -13.77
CA GLY A 66 -0.96 9.80 -15.08
C GLY A 66 -0.08 9.08 -16.11
N LEU A 67 1.17 8.71 -15.75
CA LEU A 67 2.08 7.93 -16.59
C LEU A 67 1.97 6.41 -16.36
N GLY A 68 1.00 5.96 -15.55
CA GLY A 68 0.82 4.55 -15.20
C GLY A 68 1.79 4.05 -14.13
N PHE A 69 2.47 4.95 -13.42
CA PHE A 69 3.42 4.62 -12.35
C PHE A 69 2.81 4.68 -10.94
N GLU A 70 1.75 5.45 -10.73
CA GLU A 70 0.99 5.48 -9.47
C GLU A 70 0.55 4.08 -8.98
N PRO A 71 0.10 3.15 -9.85
CA PRO A 71 -0.27 1.80 -9.43
C PRO A 71 0.93 0.96 -8.97
N VAL A 72 2.16 1.30 -9.39
CA VAL A 72 3.37 0.54 -9.01
C VAL A 72 3.63 0.66 -7.51
N LEU A 73 3.48 1.87 -6.96
CA LEU A 73 3.64 2.10 -5.52
C LEU A 73 2.58 1.35 -4.72
N VAL A 74 1.31 1.41 -5.15
CA VAL A 74 0.21 0.73 -4.47
C VAL A 74 0.37 -0.79 -4.54
N ALA A 75 0.68 -1.34 -5.71
CA ALA A 75 0.92 -2.77 -5.91
C ALA A 75 2.04 -3.26 -5.01
N ALA A 76 3.19 -2.59 -5.03
CA ALA A 76 4.34 -2.96 -4.22
C ALA A 76 4.03 -2.87 -2.72
N ALA A 77 3.30 -1.83 -2.27
CA ALA A 77 2.89 -1.72 -0.88
C ALA A 77 1.93 -2.85 -0.45
N LEU A 78 1.00 -3.25 -1.32
CA LEU A 78 0.11 -4.39 -1.07
C LEU A 78 0.86 -5.72 -1.05
N GLU A 79 1.86 -5.92 -1.91
CA GLU A 79 2.75 -7.09 -1.87
C GLU A 79 3.58 -7.15 -0.59
N ARG A 80 4.04 -6.00 -0.09
CA ARG A 80 4.72 -5.90 1.22
C ARG A 80 3.76 -6.23 2.35
N ALA A 81 2.56 -5.65 2.35
CA ALA A 81 1.51 -5.98 3.31
C ALA A 81 1.21 -7.49 3.32
N ARG A 82 1.16 -8.14 2.14
CA ARG A 82 1.03 -9.61 2.03
C ARG A 82 2.15 -10.35 2.72
N SER A 83 3.39 -9.90 2.51
CA SER A 83 4.60 -10.50 3.09
C SER A 83 4.65 -10.34 4.61
N TYR A 84 4.12 -9.23 5.13
CA TYR A 84 3.99 -8.95 6.56
C TYR A 84 2.72 -9.55 7.19
N ARG A 85 1.88 -10.22 6.40
CA ARG A 85 0.57 -10.76 6.82
C ARG A 85 -0.36 -9.68 7.36
N TRP A 86 -0.28 -8.48 6.80
CA TRP A 86 -1.17 -7.38 7.12
C TRP A 86 -2.50 -7.50 6.36
N LEU A 87 -3.55 -7.00 7.00
CA LEU A 87 -4.86 -6.84 6.41
C LEU A 87 -5.10 -5.35 6.15
N VAL A 88 -5.15 -4.97 4.88
CA VAL A 88 -5.18 -3.57 4.45
C VAL A 88 -6.61 -3.05 4.40
N ARG A 89 -6.87 -1.99 5.15
CA ARG A 89 -8.09 -1.19 5.03
C ARG A 89 -7.83 -0.01 4.09
N PRO A 90 -8.40 0.02 2.88
CA PRO A 90 -8.11 1.09 1.94
C PRO A 90 -8.95 2.33 2.30
N VAL A 91 -8.35 3.32 2.96
CA VAL A 91 -9.00 4.62 3.24
C VAL A 91 -8.86 5.55 2.04
N CYS A 92 -7.69 5.52 1.39
CA CYS A 92 -7.43 6.28 0.17
C CYS A 92 -8.36 5.85 -0.98
N THR A 93 -9.03 6.82 -1.63
CA THR A 93 -9.88 6.56 -2.79
C THR A 93 -9.12 5.95 -3.98
N HIS A 94 -7.86 6.33 -4.15
CA HIS A 94 -7.00 5.76 -5.19
C HIS A 94 -6.73 4.27 -4.93
N VAL A 95 -6.39 3.89 -3.71
CA VAL A 95 -6.17 2.48 -3.32
C VAL A 95 -7.46 1.67 -3.44
N ARG A 96 -8.62 2.22 -3.03
CA ARG A 96 -9.93 1.57 -3.23
C ARG A 96 -10.20 1.25 -4.69
N ARG A 97 -9.95 2.22 -5.58
CA ARG A 97 -10.11 2.03 -7.03
C ARG A 97 -9.15 0.97 -7.56
N TYR A 98 -7.90 1.02 -7.13
CA TYR A 98 -6.89 0.04 -7.51
C TYR A 98 -7.32 -1.39 -7.12
N LEU A 99 -7.77 -1.60 -5.88
CA LEU A 99 -8.27 -2.91 -5.42
C LEU A 99 -9.52 -3.38 -6.17
N ALA A 100 -10.39 -2.47 -6.61
CA ALA A 100 -11.55 -2.83 -7.43
C ALA A 100 -11.16 -3.28 -8.85
N GLU A 101 -10.06 -2.76 -9.38
CA GLU A 101 -9.50 -3.13 -10.68
C GLU A 101 -8.58 -4.38 -10.58
N HIS A 102 -8.03 -4.67 -9.39
CA HIS A 102 -7.05 -5.72 -9.12
C HIS A 102 -7.53 -6.71 -8.04
N ALA A 103 -8.37 -7.66 -8.46
CA ALA A 103 -8.94 -8.68 -7.56
C ALA A 103 -7.89 -9.63 -6.95
N GLU A 104 -6.66 -9.70 -7.49
CA GLU A 104 -5.59 -10.52 -6.93
C GLU A 104 -5.18 -10.14 -5.50
N PHE A 105 -5.48 -8.91 -5.06
CA PHE A 105 -5.18 -8.41 -3.71
C PHE A 105 -6.34 -8.55 -2.73
N GLY A 106 -7.44 -9.21 -3.12
CA GLY A 106 -8.60 -9.41 -2.25
C GLY A 106 -8.30 -10.23 -0.98
N ASP A 107 -7.19 -11.00 -0.96
CA ASP A 107 -6.76 -11.79 0.20
C ASP A 107 -6.04 -10.97 1.28
N VAL A 108 -5.57 -9.77 0.94
CA VAL A 108 -4.85 -8.85 1.82
C VAL A 108 -5.62 -7.56 2.10
N SER A 109 -6.83 -7.39 1.56
CA SER A 109 -7.65 -6.20 1.80
C SER A 109 -8.95 -6.53 2.53
N THR A 110 -9.42 -5.65 3.40
CA THR A 110 -10.79 -5.71 3.93
C THR A 110 -11.78 -5.12 2.93
N ALA A 111 -13.05 -5.49 3.05
CA ALA A 111 -14.11 -4.65 2.51
C ALA A 111 -14.04 -3.27 3.18
N ALA A 112 -14.20 -2.21 2.39
CA ALA A 112 -14.10 -0.82 2.82
C ALA A 112 -15.44 -0.21 3.19
#